data_AF-A0A1J8QJ22-F1
#
_entry.id   AF-A0A1J8QJ22-F1
#
_cell.length_a   1.000
_cell.length_b   1.000
_cell.length_c   1.000
_cell.angle_alpha   90.00
_cell.angle_beta   90.00
_cell.angle_gamma   90.00
#
_symmetry.space_group_name_H-M   'P 1'
#
loop_
_entity.id
_entity.type
_entity.pdbx_description
1 polymer ?
#
loop_
_entity_poly.entity_id
_entity_poly.type
_entity_poly.pdbx_seq_one_letter_code
_entity_poly.pdbx_strand_id
1 'polypeptide(L)'
;MTVIRRFQSAGHTISAFLYQETSGHPMNCSSGDCTLNRSTFSHTTPTFDHWLESLNTSPDVVFALDVDDFLTVTLTMVLLRYRYRETTLIRLPRADIPYSDWVDSLVLRELRTSARYFEERVGLRFNLEQTTELETLRIIQDFEWHHGDVFVHRRAKHGGLLPAVVESWSRVLCTDQDDYPEVPRHGEPENISPPETFDARVLFTSEGVPNSSTPYLSQIPCSWGAVYFPEHWREFHDHLFIRLFENVVPGVRSNMWVKSWKKYFIELVYLRGYVMLYPNYTSLSTNHLEVGAHVKDQPEEGYLRKKAFFILPLMSLPNASLLYSPCLLDLPEHVLHSLSSLPVLDLMGRLSSTSEVVERGAHRRAELTGCSDAVPTYDARALMCLPEFDNVEYVTADIP
;
A
#
# COMPACT_ATOMS: atom_id res chain seq x y z
N MET A 1 -26.41 6.71 7.29
CA MET A 1 -27.06 7.22 8.53
C MET A 1 -26.18 7.01 9.75
N THR A 2 -25.51 5.87 9.89
CA THR A 2 -24.55 5.58 10.97
C THR A 2 -23.46 6.65 11.12
N VAL A 3 -22.82 7.04 10.00
CA VAL A 3 -21.82 8.11 9.93
C VAL A 3 -22.33 9.43 10.55
N ILE A 4 -23.52 9.88 10.13
CA ILE A 4 -24.14 11.13 10.61
C ILE A 4 -24.35 11.12 12.12
N ARG A 5 -24.80 9.98 12.66
CA ARG A 5 -25.05 9.85 14.12
C ARG A 5 -23.78 10.07 14.93
N ARG A 6 -22.67 9.46 14.51
CA ARG A 6 -21.40 9.51 15.24
C ARG A 6 -20.81 10.92 15.25
N PHE A 7 -20.84 11.62 14.12
CA PHE A 7 -20.42 13.02 14.05
C PHE A 7 -21.28 13.91 14.95
N GLN A 8 -22.61 13.74 14.95
CA GLN A 8 -23.50 14.49 15.82
C GLN A 8 -23.26 14.19 17.31
N SER A 9 -23.01 12.93 17.67
CA SER A 9 -22.67 12.55 19.06
C SER A 9 -21.32 13.09 19.52
N ALA A 10 -20.39 13.31 18.58
CA ALA A 10 -19.10 13.95 18.83
C ALA A 10 -19.20 15.50 18.86
N GLY A 11 -20.40 16.07 18.68
CA GLY A 11 -20.66 17.51 18.74
C GLY A 11 -20.46 18.25 17.41
N HIS A 12 -20.30 17.54 16.30
CA HIS A 12 -20.16 18.14 14.98
C HIS A 12 -21.52 18.47 14.36
N THR A 13 -21.58 19.60 13.65
CA THR A 13 -22.77 20.00 12.89
C THR A 13 -22.65 19.51 11.45
N ILE A 14 -23.62 18.73 11.00
CA ILE A 14 -23.69 18.26 9.61
C ILE A 14 -24.87 18.93 8.91
N SER A 15 -24.58 19.51 7.75
CA SER A 15 -25.57 20.10 6.84
C SER A 15 -25.40 19.51 5.45
N ALA A 16 -26.51 19.22 4.77
CA ALA A 16 -26.51 18.65 3.43
C ALA A 16 -27.12 19.63 2.41
N PHE A 17 -26.36 19.97 1.38
CA PHE A 17 -26.86 20.67 0.20
C PHE A 17 -27.23 19.64 -0.87
N LEU A 18 -28.51 19.60 -1.27
CA LEU A 18 -28.99 18.69 -2.30
C LEU A 18 -29.42 19.49 -3.53
N TYR A 19 -28.89 19.12 -4.69
CA TYR A 19 -29.35 19.65 -5.97
C TYR A 19 -30.39 18.71 -6.57
N GLN A 20 -31.53 19.26 -7.02
CA GLN A 20 -32.59 18.49 -7.65
C GLN A 20 -33.14 19.18 -8.90
N GLU A 21 -33.10 18.47 -10.04
CA GLU A 21 -33.84 18.81 -11.26
C GLU A 21 -35.31 18.39 -11.11
N THR A 22 -36.12 19.30 -10.54
CA THR A 22 -37.61 19.28 -10.52
C THR A 22 -38.35 18.03 -9.99
N SER A 23 -39.14 18.26 -8.92
CA SER A 23 -40.27 17.44 -8.44
C SER A 23 -40.01 16.00 -7.98
N GLY A 24 -39.11 15.81 -7.01
CA GLY A 24 -39.17 14.65 -6.13
C GLY A 24 -39.70 15.03 -4.75
N HIS A 25 -40.43 14.12 -4.12
CA HIS A 25 -40.96 14.33 -2.78
C HIS A 25 -39.81 14.58 -1.78
N PRO A 26 -40.01 15.46 -0.77
CA PRO A 26 -39.02 15.65 0.29
C PRO A 26 -38.83 14.33 1.04
N MET A 27 -37.74 13.62 0.75
CA MET A 27 -37.42 12.32 1.36
C MET A 27 -36.90 12.53 2.78
N ASN A 28 -37.74 12.46 3.82
CA ASN A 28 -37.27 12.72 5.18
C ASN A 28 -36.24 11.66 5.61
N CYS A 29 -34.99 12.07 5.74
CA CYS A 29 -33.87 11.26 6.16
C CYS A 29 -33.71 11.36 7.69
N SER A 30 -34.70 10.85 8.42
CA SER A 30 -34.67 10.71 9.88
C SER A 30 -34.59 9.23 10.23
N SER A 31 -33.64 8.85 11.08
CA SER A 31 -33.55 7.50 11.61
C SER A 31 -33.21 7.58 13.09
N GLY A 32 -34.13 7.18 13.96
CA GLY A 32 -33.99 7.34 15.42
C GLY A 32 -33.86 8.82 15.82
N ASP A 33 -32.97 9.12 16.76
CA ASP A 33 -32.72 10.47 17.29
C ASP A 33 -31.82 11.35 16.39
N CYS A 34 -31.51 10.90 15.16
CA CYS A 34 -30.61 11.65 14.27
C CYS A 34 -31.36 12.30 13.13
N THR A 35 -31.20 13.62 13.05
CA THR A 35 -31.81 14.49 12.05
C THR A 35 -30.71 15.13 11.20
N LEU A 36 -30.74 14.89 9.90
CA LEU A 36 -29.86 15.58 8.95
C LEU A 36 -30.52 16.87 8.47
N ASN A 37 -29.92 18.02 8.79
CA ASN A 37 -30.36 19.30 8.24
C ASN A 37 -30.00 19.35 6.76
N ARG A 38 -31.01 19.42 5.89
CA ARG A 38 -30.80 19.49 4.45
C ARG A 38 -31.46 20.73 3.86
N SER A 39 -30.85 21.25 2.81
CA SER A 39 -31.43 22.31 1.99
C SER A 39 -31.42 21.82 0.54
N THR A 40 -32.60 21.74 -0.06
CA THR A 40 -32.75 21.35 -1.47
C THR A 40 -32.90 22.60 -2.31
N PHE A 41 -32.09 22.71 -3.36
CA PHE A 41 -32.16 23.85 -4.29
C PHE A 41 -32.32 23.37 -5.73
N SER A 42 -33.10 24.14 -6.49
CA SER A 42 -33.20 24.04 -7.95
C SER A 42 -32.59 25.31 -8.55
N HIS A 43 -31.79 25.17 -9.63
CA HIS A 43 -31.02 26.20 -10.34
C HIS A 43 -29.61 26.54 -9.78
N THR A 44 -28.73 26.99 -10.67
CA THR A 44 -27.28 27.18 -10.43
C THR A 44 -26.92 28.59 -9.92
N THR A 45 -25.92 28.63 -9.02
CA THR A 45 -24.96 29.74 -8.77
C THR A 45 -25.55 31.16 -8.70
N PRO A 46 -26.42 31.45 -7.72
CA PRO A 46 -25.97 32.09 -6.46
C PRO A 46 -26.37 31.31 -5.20
N THR A 47 -27.00 30.15 -5.37
CA THR A 47 -27.66 29.40 -4.30
C THR A 47 -26.70 28.73 -3.33
N PHE A 48 -25.57 28.21 -3.81
CA PHE A 48 -24.59 27.53 -2.94
C PHE A 48 -23.83 28.49 -2.02
N ASP A 49 -23.41 29.64 -2.55
CA ASP A 49 -22.72 30.68 -1.80
C ASP A 49 -23.62 31.25 -0.69
N HIS A 50 -24.86 31.60 -1.04
CA HIS A 50 -25.87 32.02 -0.06
C HIS A 50 -26.21 30.92 0.95
N TRP A 51 -26.18 29.64 0.54
CA TRP A 51 -26.38 28.55 1.49
C TRP A 51 -25.21 28.45 2.48
N LEU A 52 -23.96 28.55 2.04
CA LEU A 52 -22.82 28.60 2.95
C LEU A 52 -22.88 29.81 3.88
N GLU A 53 -23.33 30.97 3.40
CA GLU A 53 -23.56 32.17 4.23
C GLU A 53 -24.69 31.98 5.26
N SER A 54 -25.68 31.14 4.95
CA SER A 54 -26.78 30.80 5.85
C SER A 54 -26.38 29.86 7.00
N LEU A 55 -25.21 29.22 6.89
CA LEU A 55 -24.66 28.40 7.97
C LEU A 55 -24.16 29.31 9.09
N ASN A 56 -24.44 28.93 10.35
CA ASN A 56 -24.00 29.68 11.53
C ASN A 56 -22.47 29.85 11.62
N THR A 57 -21.72 28.90 11.07
CA THR A 57 -20.26 28.89 11.02
C THR A 57 -19.77 28.44 9.64
N SER A 58 -18.60 28.92 9.22
CA SER A 58 -17.94 28.37 8.03
C SER A 58 -17.64 26.89 8.25
N PRO A 59 -17.91 26.01 7.28
CA PRO A 59 -17.63 24.59 7.43
C PRO A 59 -16.11 24.36 7.48
N ASP A 60 -15.67 23.47 8.36
CA ASP A 60 -14.28 23.01 8.37
C ASP A 60 -13.98 22.05 7.19
N VAL A 61 -14.97 21.25 6.80
CA VAL A 61 -14.86 20.23 5.75
C VAL A 61 -16.12 20.23 4.90
N VAL A 62 -15.96 20.18 3.58
CA VAL A 62 -17.06 20.04 2.61
C VAL A 62 -16.83 18.76 1.82
N PHE A 63 -17.82 17.86 1.84
CA PHE A 63 -17.86 16.70 0.96
C PHE A 63 -18.69 17.03 -0.28
N ALA A 64 -18.11 16.80 -1.47
CA ALA A 64 -18.79 16.98 -2.75
C ALA A 64 -18.64 15.73 -3.61
N LEU A 65 -19.56 15.54 -4.56
CA LEU A 65 -19.38 14.52 -5.58
C LEU A 65 -18.28 14.94 -6.53
N ASP A 66 -17.47 13.96 -6.95
CA ASP A 66 -16.49 14.17 -8.01
C ASP A 66 -17.17 13.96 -9.36
N VAL A 67 -17.80 15.02 -9.86
CA VAL A 67 -18.47 15.05 -11.17
C VAL A 67 -18.01 16.31 -11.88
N ASP A 68 -17.61 16.19 -13.15
CA ASP A 68 -17.33 17.35 -14.00
C ASP A 68 -18.64 18.00 -14.48
N ASP A 69 -19.34 18.65 -13.55
CA ASP A 69 -20.51 19.48 -13.84
C ASP A 69 -20.28 20.94 -13.42
N PHE A 70 -21.13 21.82 -13.97
CA PHE A 70 -21.05 23.26 -13.73
C PHE A 70 -21.18 23.62 -12.23
N LEU A 71 -21.93 22.81 -11.48
CA LEU A 71 -22.09 22.98 -10.03
C LEU A 71 -20.77 22.74 -9.33
N THR A 72 -20.07 21.68 -9.70
CA THR A 72 -18.83 21.26 -9.07
C THR A 72 -17.67 22.21 -9.32
N VAL A 73 -17.62 22.85 -10.50
CA VAL A 73 -16.68 23.96 -10.77
C VAL A 73 -17.03 25.19 -9.92
N THR A 74 -18.32 25.50 -9.81
CA THR A 74 -18.81 26.61 -8.97
C THR A 74 -18.45 26.40 -7.49
N LEU A 75 -18.65 25.18 -6.96
CA LEU A 75 -18.33 24.81 -5.57
C LEU A 75 -16.87 25.17 -5.25
N THR A 76 -15.94 24.74 -6.11
CA THR A 76 -14.52 25.05 -5.92
C THR A 76 -14.25 26.55 -5.95
N MET A 77 -14.85 27.29 -6.89
CA MET A 77 -14.67 28.74 -6.98
C MET A 77 -15.20 29.48 -5.74
N VAL A 78 -16.31 29.03 -5.14
CA VAL A 78 -16.84 29.61 -3.90
C VAL A 78 -15.89 29.33 -2.73
N LEU A 79 -15.37 28.10 -2.62
CA LEU A 79 -14.46 27.71 -1.54
C LEU A 79 -13.06 28.34 -1.64
N LEU A 80 -12.65 28.82 -2.82
CA LEU A 80 -11.40 29.58 -2.99
C LEU A 80 -11.46 31.01 -2.41
N ARG A 81 -12.64 31.49 -2.00
CA ARG A 81 -12.77 32.84 -1.40
C ARG A 81 -12.13 32.89 -0.01
N TYR A 82 -11.65 34.07 0.38
CA TYR A 82 -10.93 34.31 1.65
C TYR A 82 -11.65 33.74 2.88
N ARG A 83 -12.99 33.80 2.91
CA ARG A 83 -13.83 33.32 4.01
C ARG A 83 -13.74 31.79 4.24
N TYR A 84 -13.43 31.01 3.21
CA TYR A 84 -13.41 29.54 3.25
C TYR A 84 -12.03 28.95 3.02
N ARG A 85 -10.97 29.76 3.14
CA ARG A 85 -9.58 29.35 2.87
C ARG A 85 -9.12 28.17 3.73
N GLU A 86 -9.70 28.04 4.91
CA GLU A 86 -9.40 26.99 5.89
C GLU A 86 -10.31 25.75 5.76
N THR A 87 -11.28 25.79 4.83
CA THR A 87 -12.21 24.69 4.58
C THR A 87 -11.57 23.64 3.67
N THR A 88 -11.56 22.39 4.11
CA THR A 88 -11.08 21.27 3.29
C THR A 88 -12.19 20.73 2.39
N LEU A 89 -11.96 20.71 1.07
CA LEU A 89 -12.87 20.08 0.10
C LEU A 89 -12.44 18.62 -0.15
N ILE A 90 -13.33 17.67 0.17
CA ILE A 90 -13.15 16.25 -0.12
C ILE A 90 -14.14 15.86 -1.24
N ARG A 91 -13.60 15.38 -2.35
CA ARG A 91 -14.37 14.91 -3.50
C ARG A 91 -14.46 13.40 -3.49
N LEU A 92 -15.66 12.87 -3.71
CA LEU A 92 -15.92 11.43 -3.74
C LEU A 92 -16.59 11.05 -5.06
N PRO A 93 -16.05 10.07 -5.81
CA PRO A 93 -16.75 9.52 -6.96
C PRO A 93 -18.13 9.00 -6.55
N ARG A 94 -19.13 9.16 -7.42
CA ARG A 94 -20.49 8.70 -7.12
C ARG A 94 -20.55 7.20 -6.82
N ALA A 95 -19.72 6.42 -7.51
CA ALA A 95 -19.61 4.97 -7.31
C ALA A 95 -19.06 4.59 -5.93
N ASP A 96 -18.33 5.50 -5.27
CA ASP A 96 -17.61 5.24 -4.04
C ASP A 96 -18.41 5.63 -2.78
N ILE A 97 -19.53 6.34 -2.93
CA ILE A 97 -20.42 6.72 -1.82
C ILE A 97 -20.82 5.54 -0.94
N PRO A 98 -21.19 4.35 -1.48
CA PRO A 98 -21.54 3.21 -0.63
C PRO A 98 -20.36 2.68 0.21
N TYR A 99 -19.12 3.02 -0.13
CA TYR A 99 -17.90 2.58 0.56
C TYR A 99 -17.26 3.71 1.38
N SER A 100 -17.96 4.83 1.58
CA SER A 100 -17.44 5.98 2.33
C SER A 100 -17.59 5.88 3.85
N ASP A 101 -17.79 4.66 4.38
CA ASP A 101 -17.94 4.44 5.82
C ASP A 101 -16.67 4.82 6.59
N TRP A 102 -15.50 4.77 5.95
CA TRP A 102 -14.23 5.27 6.50
C TRP A 102 -14.29 6.73 6.97
N VAL A 103 -15.22 7.54 6.44
CA VAL A 103 -15.38 8.93 6.88
C VAL A 103 -15.79 8.99 8.35
N ASP A 104 -16.48 7.95 8.85
CA ASP A 104 -16.90 7.89 10.25
C ASP A 104 -15.76 7.63 11.23
N SER A 105 -14.62 7.14 10.75
CA SER A 105 -13.45 6.79 11.56
C SER A 105 -12.40 7.89 11.50
N LEU A 106 -12.77 9.11 11.13
CA LEU A 106 -11.85 10.24 11.02
C LEU A 106 -12.20 11.36 11.99
N VAL A 107 -11.18 11.86 12.69
CA VAL A 107 -11.31 13.12 13.45
C VAL A 107 -11.17 14.32 12.53
N LEU A 108 -11.70 15.47 12.96
CA LEU A 108 -11.65 16.73 12.21
C LEU A 108 -10.24 17.11 11.74
N ARG A 109 -9.23 16.83 12.56
CA ARG A 109 -7.83 17.09 12.20
C ARG A 109 -7.38 16.26 11.00
N GLU A 110 -7.75 14.99 10.93
CA GLU A 110 -7.37 14.07 9.84
C GLU A 110 -8.11 14.40 8.55
N LEU A 111 -9.35 14.87 8.66
CA LEU A 111 -10.09 15.40 7.52
C LEU A 111 -9.43 16.67 6.94
N ARG A 112 -8.60 17.39 7.72
CA ARG A 112 -7.90 18.61 7.30
C ARG A 112 -6.46 18.40 6.85
N THR A 113 -5.87 17.21 7.06
CA THR A 113 -4.47 16.93 6.68
C THR A 113 -4.34 16.30 5.30
N SER A 114 -3.29 16.66 4.55
CA SER A 114 -2.96 16.11 3.23
C SER A 114 -2.57 14.63 3.26
N ALA A 115 -2.10 14.14 4.40
CA ALA A 115 -1.89 12.73 4.69
C ALA A 115 -3.08 12.21 5.52
N ARG A 116 -3.77 11.20 5.00
CA ARG A 116 -4.93 10.59 5.67
C ARG A 116 -4.43 9.44 6.56
N TYR A 117 -4.34 9.69 7.86
CA TYR A 117 -4.20 8.65 8.88
C TYR A 117 -5.58 8.48 9.51
N PHE A 118 -6.13 7.27 9.56
CA PHE A 118 -7.54 7.05 9.91
C PHE A 118 -7.69 6.61 11.36
N GLU A 119 -7.67 7.51 12.35
CA GLU A 119 -7.82 7.27 13.82
C GLU A 119 -6.93 6.16 14.45
N GLU A 120 -6.20 5.39 13.67
CA GLU A 120 -5.29 4.34 14.11
C GLU A 120 -3.96 4.99 14.46
N ARG A 121 -3.49 4.69 15.68
CA ARG A 121 -2.10 4.97 16.04
C ARG A 121 -1.20 4.16 15.12
N VAL A 122 -0.64 4.82 14.11
CA VAL A 122 0.32 4.18 13.21
C VAL A 122 1.67 4.17 13.89
N GLY A 123 2.08 3.01 14.39
CA GLY A 123 3.41 2.84 14.96
C GLY A 123 4.47 3.00 13.88
N LEU A 124 5.49 3.82 14.16
CA LEU A 124 6.65 3.98 13.28
C LEU A 124 7.83 3.22 13.88
N ARG A 125 8.46 2.36 13.07
CA ARG A 125 9.63 1.60 13.49
C ARG A 125 10.84 1.91 12.62
N PHE A 126 11.91 2.38 13.25
CA PHE A 126 13.24 2.49 12.65
C PHE A 126 14.05 1.25 13.00
N ASN A 127 14.48 0.47 12.01
CA ASN A 127 15.44 -0.62 12.19
C ASN A 127 16.79 -0.18 11.61
N LEU A 128 17.79 -0.09 12.48
CA LEU A 128 19.10 0.49 12.20
C LEU A 128 20.18 -0.57 12.34
N GLU A 129 21.10 -0.57 11.38
CA GLU A 129 22.25 -1.45 11.39
C GLU A 129 23.30 -0.97 12.41
N GLN A 130 24.17 -1.86 12.86
CA GLN A 130 25.27 -1.52 13.76
C GLN A 130 26.15 -0.40 13.18
N THR A 131 26.31 -0.40 11.86
CA THR A 131 27.12 0.55 11.07
C THR A 131 26.40 1.86 10.75
N THR A 132 25.18 2.10 11.24
CA THR A 132 24.46 3.37 11.01
C THR A 132 25.27 4.55 11.55
N GLU A 133 25.43 5.58 10.72
CA GLU A 133 26.24 6.76 11.02
C GLU A 133 25.58 7.68 12.05
N LEU A 134 26.41 8.49 12.72
CA LEU A 134 25.95 9.44 13.75
C LEU A 134 24.97 10.48 13.21
N GLU A 135 25.11 10.88 11.94
CA GLU A 135 24.21 11.85 11.32
C GLU A 135 22.81 11.27 11.14
N THR A 136 22.69 10.05 10.63
CA THR A 136 21.40 9.35 10.52
C THR A 136 20.76 9.14 11.90
N LEU A 137 21.55 8.83 12.92
CA LEU A 137 21.04 8.71 14.30
C LEU A 137 20.46 10.02 14.83
N ARG A 138 21.11 11.17 14.54
CA ARG A 138 20.58 12.48 14.90
C ARG A 138 19.27 12.80 14.19
N ILE A 139 19.20 12.52 12.88
CA ILE A 139 17.96 12.70 12.10
C ILE A 139 16.80 11.92 12.72
N ILE A 140 17.04 10.68 13.15
CA ILE A 140 16.01 9.85 13.79
C ILE A 140 15.64 10.36 15.19
N GLN A 141 16.63 10.84 15.96
CA GLN A 141 16.37 11.44 17.28
C GLN A 141 15.54 12.71 17.20
N ASP A 142 15.77 13.52 16.16
CA ASP A 142 15.07 14.79 15.94
C ASP A 142 13.76 14.60 15.15
N PHE A 143 13.43 13.36 14.72
CA PHE A 143 12.22 13.08 13.95
C PHE A 143 10.97 13.07 14.84
N GLU A 144 10.06 14.01 14.59
CA GLU A 144 8.78 14.08 15.30
C GLU A 144 7.69 13.29 14.56
N TRP A 145 7.10 12.31 15.25
CA TRP A 145 5.99 11.52 14.75
C TRP A 145 4.74 11.75 15.60
N HIS A 146 3.71 12.36 15.03
CA HIS A 146 2.49 12.74 15.76
C HIS A 146 1.34 11.75 15.60
N HIS A 147 1.55 10.64 14.89
CA HIS A 147 0.48 9.71 14.50
C HIS A 147 0.54 8.36 15.23
N GLY A 148 1.49 8.14 16.13
CA GLY A 148 1.62 6.91 16.91
C GLY A 148 2.93 6.82 17.68
N ASP A 149 3.25 5.62 18.16
CA ASP A 149 4.49 5.38 18.90
C ASP A 149 5.68 5.22 17.95
N VAL A 150 6.84 5.73 18.34
CA VAL A 150 8.10 5.54 17.62
C VAL A 150 8.94 4.48 18.34
N PHE A 151 9.33 3.45 17.61
CA PHE A 151 10.26 2.43 18.08
C PHE A 151 11.56 2.50 17.29
N VAL A 152 12.69 2.70 17.98
CA VAL A 152 14.02 2.69 17.37
C VAL A 152 14.74 1.42 17.81
N HIS A 153 14.99 0.53 16.86
CA HIS A 153 15.79 -0.66 17.05
C HIS A 153 17.15 -0.48 16.36
N ARG A 154 18.24 -0.51 17.12
CA ARG A 154 19.60 -0.50 16.57
C ARG A 154 20.32 -1.78 16.93
N ARG A 155 20.92 -2.43 15.93
CA ARG A 155 21.67 -3.66 16.12
C ARG A 155 23.03 -3.42 16.80
N ALA A 156 23.41 -4.39 17.64
CA ALA A 156 24.73 -4.44 18.25
C ALA A 156 25.80 -5.12 17.37
N LYS A 157 25.37 -5.93 16.39
CA LYS A 157 26.22 -6.63 15.41
C LYS A 157 25.66 -6.41 14.00
N HIS A 158 26.54 -6.40 13.01
CA HIS A 158 26.13 -6.30 11.61
C HIS A 158 25.28 -7.51 11.21
N GLY A 159 24.00 -7.31 10.86
CA GLY A 159 23.08 -8.39 10.48
C GLY A 159 22.92 -8.57 8.98
N GLY A 160 23.07 -7.49 8.20
CA GLY A 160 22.83 -7.49 6.77
C GLY A 160 21.35 -7.47 6.38
N LEU A 161 21.09 -7.53 5.07
CA LEU A 161 19.78 -7.17 4.50
C LEU A 161 18.63 -8.12 4.90
N LEU A 162 18.89 -9.43 4.94
CA LEU A 162 17.85 -10.42 5.26
C LEU A 162 17.33 -10.23 6.70
N PRO A 163 18.18 -10.24 7.75
CA PRO A 163 17.73 -9.95 9.10
C PRO A 163 17.06 -8.57 9.22
N ALA A 164 17.61 -7.54 8.57
CA ALA A 164 17.08 -6.18 8.64
C ALA A 164 15.62 -6.08 8.15
N VAL A 165 15.28 -6.83 7.10
CA VAL A 165 13.92 -6.84 6.54
C VAL A 165 12.99 -7.76 7.33
N VAL A 166 13.45 -8.94 7.75
CA VAL A 166 12.63 -9.87 8.54
C VAL A 166 12.24 -9.25 9.88
N GLU A 167 13.13 -8.51 10.55
CA GLU A 167 12.79 -7.86 11.82
C GLU A 167 11.84 -6.65 11.71
N SER A 168 11.56 -6.17 10.50
CA SER A 168 10.64 -5.05 10.27
C SER A 168 9.22 -5.33 10.78
N TRP A 169 8.85 -6.60 10.85
CA TRP A 169 7.60 -7.07 11.42
C TRP A 169 7.87 -8.31 12.30
N SER A 170 8.62 -8.12 13.38
CA SER A 170 8.66 -9.14 14.43
C SER A 170 7.53 -8.85 15.42
N ARG A 171 6.60 -9.80 15.57
CA ARG A 171 5.71 -9.85 16.74
C ARG A 171 6.66 -9.92 17.94
N VAL A 172 6.60 -8.94 18.85
CA VAL A 172 7.45 -8.91 20.05
C VAL A 172 7.15 -10.16 20.89
N LEU A 173 7.86 -11.24 20.58
CA LEU A 173 8.13 -12.35 21.45
C LEU A 173 9.62 -12.22 21.72
N CYS A 174 9.95 -11.68 22.89
CA CYS A 174 11.30 -11.69 23.39
C CYS A 174 11.75 -13.14 23.51
N THR A 175 12.65 -13.60 22.65
CA THR A 175 13.58 -14.69 22.98
C THR A 175 14.92 -14.41 22.33
N ASP A 176 15.93 -14.41 23.20
CA ASP A 176 17.35 -14.23 22.89
C ASP A 176 17.91 -15.28 21.91
N GLN A 177 18.95 -14.84 21.19
CA GLN A 177 19.98 -15.62 20.48
C GLN A 177 19.56 -16.41 19.23
N ASP A 178 20.02 -15.91 18.06
CA ASP A 178 20.39 -16.76 16.93
C ASP A 178 21.69 -16.22 16.28
N ASP A 179 22.79 -16.98 16.46
CA ASP A 179 24.06 -16.82 15.75
C ASP A 179 23.93 -17.54 14.38
N TYR A 180 24.12 -16.80 13.27
CA TYR A 180 24.24 -17.38 11.93
C TYR A 180 25.69 -17.34 11.43
N PRO A 181 26.21 -18.42 10.81
CA PRO A 181 27.58 -18.46 10.32
C PRO A 181 27.77 -17.67 9.01
N GLU A 182 28.86 -16.92 8.94
CA GLU A 182 29.30 -16.18 7.74
C GLU A 182 30.00 -17.10 6.73
N VAL A 183 29.59 -17.05 5.46
CA VAL A 183 30.28 -17.71 4.32
C VAL A 183 30.76 -16.67 3.29
N PRO A 184 31.97 -16.82 2.70
CA PRO A 184 32.61 -15.81 1.84
C PRO A 184 31.91 -15.61 0.47
N ARG A 185 32.07 -14.40 -0.09
CA ARG A 185 31.49 -13.94 -1.36
C ARG A 185 32.38 -14.34 -2.55
N HIS A 186 31.81 -14.97 -3.58
CA HIS A 186 32.42 -15.10 -4.92
C HIS A 186 31.63 -14.32 -5.97
N GLY A 187 32.38 -13.79 -6.95
CA GLY A 187 32.04 -12.64 -7.80
C GLY A 187 30.91 -12.81 -8.82
N GLU A 188 30.38 -11.67 -9.23
CA GLU A 188 29.42 -11.54 -10.32
C GLU A 188 30.12 -11.61 -11.69
N PRO A 189 29.55 -12.26 -12.71
CA PRO A 189 30.10 -12.23 -14.07
C PRO A 189 29.81 -10.88 -14.76
N GLU A 190 30.87 -10.19 -15.15
CA GLU A 190 30.85 -9.01 -16.02
C GLU A 190 30.74 -9.43 -17.49
N ASN A 191 29.52 -9.40 -18.06
CA ASN A 191 29.20 -9.10 -19.47
C ASN A 191 27.83 -9.66 -19.86
N ILE A 192 26.77 -8.99 -19.40
CA ILE A 192 25.43 -9.15 -19.99
C ILE A 192 24.98 -7.75 -20.38
N SER A 193 24.73 -7.53 -21.67
CA SER A 193 24.06 -6.34 -22.20
C SER A 193 22.89 -5.99 -21.28
N PRO A 194 22.71 -4.74 -20.83
CA PRO A 194 21.64 -4.43 -19.90
C PRO A 194 20.32 -4.86 -20.52
N PRO A 195 19.55 -5.75 -19.87
CA PRO A 195 18.23 -6.12 -20.39
C PRO A 195 17.41 -4.84 -20.55
N GLU A 196 16.67 -4.73 -21.64
CA GLU A 196 15.73 -3.64 -21.84
C GLU A 196 14.86 -3.48 -20.58
N THR A 197 14.72 -2.24 -20.12
CA THR A 197 13.93 -1.94 -18.94
C THR A 197 12.49 -2.34 -19.21
N PHE A 198 11.93 -3.19 -18.35
CA PHE A 198 10.54 -3.61 -18.47
C PHE A 198 9.60 -2.40 -18.38
N ASP A 199 8.70 -2.28 -19.35
CA ASP A 199 7.64 -1.27 -19.40
C ASP A 199 6.29 -1.97 -19.62
N ALA A 200 5.45 -1.94 -18.59
CA ALA A 200 4.12 -2.54 -18.64
C ALA A 200 3.22 -1.90 -19.70
N ARG A 201 3.39 -0.60 -19.99
CA ARG A 201 2.57 0.10 -20.99
C ARG A 201 2.86 -0.39 -22.40
N VAL A 202 4.13 -0.66 -22.69
CA VAL A 202 4.55 -1.24 -23.98
C VAL A 202 3.94 -2.63 -24.13
N LEU A 203 4.08 -3.48 -23.10
CA LEU A 203 3.48 -4.82 -23.08
C LEU A 203 1.95 -4.78 -23.27
N PHE A 204 1.26 -3.92 -22.52
CA PHE A 204 -0.20 -3.80 -22.59
C PHE A 204 -0.67 -3.30 -23.94
N THR A 205 0.09 -2.39 -24.56
CA THR A 205 -0.19 -1.93 -25.93
C THR A 205 0.00 -3.07 -26.93
N SER A 206 1.06 -3.86 -26.83
CA SER A 206 1.32 -4.97 -27.76
C SER A 206 0.32 -6.12 -27.62
N GLU A 207 -0.19 -6.35 -26.40
CA GLU A 207 -1.14 -7.42 -26.09
C GLU A 207 -2.61 -6.97 -26.18
N GLY A 208 -2.88 -5.74 -26.59
CA GLY A 208 -4.24 -5.24 -26.82
C GLY A 208 -5.06 -4.98 -25.57
N VAL A 209 -4.42 -4.71 -24.42
CA VAL A 209 -5.12 -4.29 -23.20
C VAL A 209 -5.73 -2.90 -23.42
N PRO A 210 -7.04 -2.69 -23.14
CA PRO A 210 -7.75 -1.45 -23.50
C PRO A 210 -7.11 -0.15 -23.01
N ASN A 211 -6.54 -0.14 -21.80
CA ASN A 211 -5.85 1.00 -21.22
C ASN A 211 -4.42 0.57 -20.83
N SER A 212 -3.42 1.03 -21.56
CA SER A 212 -2.02 0.67 -21.32
C SER A 212 -1.45 1.25 -20.03
N SER A 213 -2.08 2.26 -19.43
CA SER A 213 -1.68 2.86 -18.15
C SER A 213 -2.49 2.32 -16.96
N THR A 214 -3.33 1.30 -17.18
CA THR A 214 -4.12 0.68 -16.12
C THR A 214 -3.21 0.04 -15.06
N PRO A 215 -3.52 0.15 -13.76
CA PRO A 215 -2.85 -0.62 -12.72
C PRO A 215 -2.88 -2.12 -13.02
N TYR A 216 -1.90 -2.85 -12.51
CA TYR A 216 -1.79 -4.29 -12.76
C TYR A 216 -1.33 -5.05 -11.53
N LEU A 217 -1.59 -6.35 -11.54
CA LEU A 217 -1.15 -7.29 -10.54
C LEU A 217 0.12 -7.99 -11.03
N SER A 218 1.14 -8.15 -10.18
CA SER A 218 2.38 -8.84 -10.57
C SER A 218 2.89 -9.77 -9.49
N GLN A 219 3.38 -10.95 -9.88
CA GLN A 219 4.09 -11.87 -8.97
C GLN A 219 5.49 -11.38 -8.59
N ILE A 220 6.03 -10.35 -9.25
CA ILE A 220 7.34 -9.79 -8.86
C ILE A 220 7.12 -8.90 -7.63
N PRO A 221 7.70 -9.21 -6.46
CA PRO A 221 7.54 -8.36 -5.29
C PRO A 221 8.40 -7.09 -5.38
N CYS A 222 7.89 -5.97 -4.88
CA CYS A 222 8.65 -4.72 -4.76
C CYS A 222 9.50 -4.73 -3.48
N SER A 223 10.76 -4.31 -3.56
CA SER A 223 11.68 -4.30 -2.42
C SER A 223 12.12 -2.92 -1.95
N TRP A 224 11.61 -1.84 -2.58
CA TRP A 224 12.06 -0.47 -2.30
C TRP A 224 10.94 0.47 -1.83
N GLY A 225 9.69 0.12 -2.10
CA GLY A 225 8.50 0.80 -1.59
C GLY A 225 7.29 -0.10 -1.81
N ALA A 226 6.78 -0.70 -0.74
CA ALA A 226 5.73 -1.70 -0.81
C ALA A 226 4.89 -1.70 0.47
N VAL A 227 3.61 -2.01 0.32
CA VAL A 227 2.70 -2.26 1.43
C VAL A 227 2.39 -3.76 1.46
N TYR A 228 2.62 -4.38 2.61
CA TYR A 228 2.37 -5.80 2.83
C TYR A 228 1.23 -5.97 3.82
N PHE A 229 0.29 -6.85 3.49
CA PHE A 229 -0.75 -7.24 4.44
C PHE A 229 -0.20 -8.21 5.49
N PRO A 230 -0.62 -8.09 6.77
CA PRO A 230 -0.07 -8.89 7.87
C PRO A 230 -0.15 -10.41 7.66
N GLU A 231 -1.18 -10.91 6.98
CA GLU A 231 -1.39 -12.35 6.71
C GLU A 231 -0.29 -12.92 5.81
N HIS A 232 0.04 -12.20 4.73
CA HIS A 232 1.05 -12.61 3.77
C HIS A 232 2.46 -12.49 4.36
N TRP A 233 2.70 -11.44 5.17
CA TRP A 233 4.00 -11.25 5.79
C TRP A 233 4.26 -12.25 6.93
N ARG A 234 3.23 -12.63 7.69
CA ARG A 234 3.30 -13.76 8.65
C ARG A 234 3.69 -15.06 7.98
N GLU A 235 2.95 -15.40 6.93
CA GLU A 235 3.21 -16.64 6.20
C GLU A 235 4.64 -16.65 5.63
N PHE A 236 5.14 -15.51 5.17
CA PHE A 236 6.54 -15.39 4.74
C PHE A 236 7.53 -15.70 5.86
N HIS A 237 7.32 -15.18 7.06
CA HIS A 237 8.15 -15.53 8.21
C HIS A 237 8.14 -17.03 8.46
N ASP A 238 6.97 -17.66 8.53
CA ASP A 238 6.86 -19.10 8.75
C ASP A 238 7.56 -19.88 7.63
N HIS A 239 7.36 -19.48 6.37
CA HIS A 239 7.99 -20.07 5.19
C HIS A 239 9.52 -20.03 5.25
N LEU A 240 10.11 -18.92 5.70
CA LEU A 240 11.56 -18.78 5.84
C LEU A 240 12.16 -19.84 6.78
N PHE A 241 11.47 -20.16 7.88
CA PHE A 241 11.96 -21.11 8.89
C PHE A 241 11.79 -22.56 8.48
N ILE A 242 10.75 -22.88 7.70
CA ILE A 242 10.41 -24.26 7.35
C ILE A 242 10.86 -24.69 5.94
N ARG A 243 11.42 -23.79 5.13
CA ARG A 243 11.79 -24.12 3.75
C ARG A 243 12.74 -25.32 3.70
N LEU A 244 12.42 -26.26 2.80
CA LEU A 244 13.17 -27.51 2.63
C LEU A 244 14.01 -27.54 1.34
N PHE A 245 13.75 -26.62 0.40
CA PHE A 245 14.29 -26.69 -0.96
C PHE A 245 15.11 -25.45 -1.34
N GLU A 246 16.18 -25.64 -2.12
CA GLU A 246 17.09 -24.56 -2.51
C GLU A 246 16.65 -23.71 -3.70
N ASN A 247 15.97 -24.33 -4.67
CA ASN A 247 15.53 -23.70 -5.92
C ASN A 247 14.07 -24.07 -6.21
N VAL A 248 13.16 -23.40 -5.49
CA VAL A 248 11.71 -23.60 -5.64
C VAL A 248 11.27 -23.15 -7.04
N VAL A 249 11.74 -22.00 -7.51
CA VAL A 249 11.34 -21.45 -8.80
C VAL A 249 12.38 -21.80 -9.89
N PRO A 250 11.98 -22.44 -11.00
CA PRO A 250 12.92 -22.82 -12.05
C PRO A 250 13.39 -21.61 -12.87
N GLY A 251 14.68 -21.59 -13.21
CA GLY A 251 15.23 -20.67 -14.23
C GLY A 251 15.27 -19.18 -13.87
N VAL A 252 15.02 -18.80 -12.62
CA VAL A 252 15.04 -17.39 -12.21
C VAL A 252 16.39 -16.96 -11.64
N ARG A 253 16.77 -15.70 -11.90
CA ARG A 253 18.02 -15.11 -11.42
C ARG A 253 18.10 -15.06 -9.89
N SER A 254 16.97 -14.95 -9.21
CA SER A 254 16.89 -14.89 -7.75
C SER A 254 17.45 -16.13 -7.04
N ASN A 255 17.55 -17.27 -7.73
CA ASN A 255 18.17 -18.48 -7.19
C ASN A 255 19.62 -18.25 -6.72
N MET A 256 20.33 -17.31 -7.36
CA MET A 256 21.70 -16.93 -7.00
C MET A 256 21.78 -15.95 -5.82
N TRP A 257 20.66 -15.42 -5.32
CA TRP A 257 20.63 -14.39 -4.28
C TRP A 257 20.55 -15.00 -2.87
N VAL A 258 21.55 -15.80 -2.50
CA VAL A 258 21.58 -16.58 -1.25
C VAL A 258 21.38 -15.76 0.04
N LYS A 259 21.72 -14.45 0.04
CA LYS A 259 21.56 -13.54 1.19
C LYS A 259 20.37 -12.57 1.06
N SER A 260 19.53 -12.74 0.06
CA SER A 260 18.40 -11.83 -0.20
C SER A 260 17.09 -12.42 0.31
N TRP A 261 16.43 -11.72 1.23
CA TRP A 261 15.06 -12.05 1.64
C TRP A 261 14.10 -12.15 0.46
N LYS A 262 14.32 -11.33 -0.56
CA LYS A 262 13.50 -11.28 -1.77
C LYS A 262 13.53 -12.61 -2.52
N LYS A 263 14.63 -13.38 -2.46
CA LYS A 263 14.68 -14.73 -3.03
C LYS A 263 13.56 -15.58 -2.42
N TYR A 264 13.57 -15.71 -1.10
CA TYR A 264 12.64 -16.56 -0.37
C TYR A 264 11.20 -16.06 -0.46
N PHE A 265 11.00 -14.74 -0.52
CA PHE A 265 9.67 -14.20 -0.74
C PHE A 265 9.14 -14.49 -2.15
N ILE A 266 10.00 -14.46 -3.18
CA ILE A 266 9.65 -14.90 -4.54
C ILE A 266 9.24 -16.38 -4.54
N GLU A 267 9.88 -17.24 -3.75
CA GLU A 267 9.52 -18.66 -3.63
C GLU A 267 8.09 -18.82 -3.08
N LEU A 268 7.76 -18.14 -1.97
CA LEU A 268 6.41 -18.15 -1.42
C LEU A 268 5.38 -17.60 -2.41
N VAL A 269 5.66 -16.45 -3.02
CA VAL A 269 4.77 -15.79 -3.99
C VAL A 269 4.50 -16.70 -5.19
N TYR A 270 5.52 -17.41 -5.67
CA TYR A 270 5.38 -18.35 -6.77
C TYR A 270 4.54 -19.57 -6.40
N LEU A 271 4.80 -20.19 -5.23
CA LEU A 271 4.04 -21.37 -4.77
C LEU A 271 2.57 -21.06 -4.49
N ARG A 272 2.28 -19.86 -3.96
CA ARG A 272 0.92 -19.43 -3.65
C ARG A 272 0.18 -18.82 -4.84
N GLY A 273 0.89 -18.37 -5.87
CA GLY A 273 0.30 -17.51 -6.89
C GLY A 273 -0.08 -16.13 -6.37
N TYR A 274 0.60 -15.64 -5.32
CA TYR A 274 0.35 -14.28 -4.81
C TYR A 274 0.76 -13.23 -5.83
N VAL A 275 0.13 -12.07 -5.73
CA VAL A 275 0.36 -10.92 -6.60
C VAL A 275 0.34 -9.64 -5.79
N MET A 276 1.10 -8.65 -6.24
CA MET A 276 1.13 -7.31 -5.69
C MET A 276 0.52 -6.33 -6.69
N LEU A 277 -0.23 -5.34 -6.20
CA LEU A 277 -0.78 -4.26 -7.02
C LEU A 277 0.32 -3.23 -7.33
N TYR A 278 0.51 -2.95 -8.60
CA TYR A 278 1.43 -1.94 -9.12
C TYR A 278 0.68 -0.77 -9.75
N PRO A 279 0.99 0.48 -9.36
CA PRO A 279 0.51 1.63 -10.10
C PRO A 279 1.24 1.71 -11.45
N ASN A 280 0.49 2.02 -12.52
CA ASN A 280 1.02 2.12 -13.88
C ASN A 280 0.75 3.48 -14.54
N TYR A 281 0.28 4.45 -13.75
CA TYR A 281 -0.04 5.81 -14.18
C TYR A 281 0.98 6.82 -13.63
N THR A 282 1.41 6.68 -12.37
CA THR A 282 2.52 7.44 -11.76
C THR A 282 3.12 6.68 -10.57
N SER A 283 4.28 7.10 -10.07
CA SER A 283 4.91 6.47 -8.90
C SER A 283 4.44 7.10 -7.59
N LEU A 284 4.00 6.28 -6.64
CA LEU A 284 3.59 6.72 -5.30
C LEU A 284 4.77 6.79 -4.31
N SER A 285 5.90 6.18 -4.67
CA SER A 285 7.15 6.22 -3.92
C SER A 285 8.32 6.25 -4.91
N THR A 286 9.45 6.83 -4.48
CA THR A 286 10.67 6.88 -5.28
C THR A 286 11.85 6.56 -4.39
N ASN A 287 12.92 6.02 -4.98
CA ASN A 287 14.06 5.62 -4.20
C ASN A 287 14.97 6.82 -3.92
N HIS A 288 15.55 6.80 -2.74
CA HIS A 288 16.70 7.63 -2.43
C HIS A 288 17.95 6.76 -2.60
N LEU A 289 18.73 7.03 -3.65
CA LEU A 289 19.99 6.32 -3.89
C LEU A 289 21.12 7.05 -3.19
N GLU A 290 21.83 6.34 -2.31
CA GLU A 290 23.00 6.81 -1.59
C GLU A 290 24.19 5.85 -1.78
N VAL A 291 25.40 6.37 -1.59
CA VAL A 291 26.61 5.54 -1.59
C VAL A 291 26.60 4.63 -0.36
N GLY A 292 26.88 3.34 -0.54
CA GLY A 292 26.84 2.36 0.54
C GLY A 292 27.13 0.93 0.10
N ALA A 293 26.43 -0.03 0.71
CA ALA A 293 26.69 -1.46 0.49
C ALA A 293 26.44 -1.89 -0.98
N HIS A 294 25.36 -1.39 -1.59
CA HIS A 294 24.91 -1.76 -2.95
C HIS A 294 25.33 -0.77 -4.06
N VAL A 295 25.72 0.44 -3.67
CA VAL A 295 26.24 1.47 -4.59
C VAL A 295 27.60 1.89 -4.08
N LYS A 296 28.67 1.45 -4.74
CA LYS A 296 30.02 1.85 -4.39
C LYS A 296 30.28 3.29 -4.81
N ASP A 297 31.20 3.91 -4.11
CA ASP A 297 31.73 5.21 -4.49
C ASP A 297 32.34 5.11 -5.89
N GLN A 298 32.01 6.07 -6.74
CA GLN A 298 32.35 6.09 -8.16
C GLN A 298 32.29 7.53 -8.67
N PRO A 299 32.90 7.85 -9.82
CA PRO A 299 32.87 9.19 -10.39
C PRO A 299 31.43 9.71 -10.52
N GLU A 300 31.26 11.02 -10.31
CA GLU A 300 29.96 11.69 -10.25
C GLU A 300 29.07 11.38 -11.45
N GLU A 301 29.63 11.40 -12.66
CA GLU A 301 28.89 11.07 -13.88
C GLU A 301 28.31 9.64 -13.86
N GLY A 302 29.12 8.66 -13.42
CA GLY A 302 28.68 7.28 -13.26
C GLY A 302 27.62 7.14 -12.17
N TYR A 303 27.76 7.90 -11.07
CA TYR A 303 26.78 7.97 -9.99
C TYR A 303 25.44 8.54 -10.45
N LEU A 304 25.44 9.67 -11.15
CA LEU A 304 24.22 10.30 -11.67
C LEU A 304 23.51 9.41 -12.69
N ARG A 305 24.27 8.76 -13.59
CA ARG A 305 23.71 7.78 -14.53
C ARG A 305 23.06 6.61 -13.80
N LYS A 306 23.69 6.09 -12.74
CA LYS A 306 23.12 5.01 -11.93
C LYS A 306 21.86 5.49 -11.19
N LYS A 307 21.91 6.66 -10.56
CA LYS A 307 20.80 7.29 -9.84
C LYS A 307 19.54 7.44 -10.70
N ALA A 308 19.69 7.77 -11.98
CA ALA A 308 18.58 7.87 -12.92
C ALA A 308 17.79 6.54 -13.10
N PHE A 309 18.40 5.38 -12.85
CA PHE A 309 17.69 4.08 -12.91
C PHE A 309 16.87 3.76 -11.65
N PHE A 310 17.11 4.46 -10.54
CA PHE A 310 16.43 4.18 -9.26
C PHE A 310 15.36 5.20 -8.92
N ILE A 311 15.42 6.39 -9.52
CA ILE A 311 14.48 7.48 -9.24
C ILE A 311 13.39 7.50 -10.31
N LEU A 312 12.15 7.43 -9.86
CA LEU A 312 10.98 7.70 -10.68
C LEU A 312 10.34 9.03 -10.27
N PRO A 313 9.70 9.75 -11.20
CA PRO A 313 8.92 10.93 -10.87
C PRO A 313 7.76 10.53 -9.95
N LEU A 314 7.65 11.21 -8.81
CA LEU A 314 6.55 11.02 -7.87
C LEU A 314 5.27 11.63 -8.39
N MET A 315 4.13 11.06 -7.99
CA MET A 315 2.83 11.70 -8.09
C MET A 315 2.93 13.11 -7.49
N SER A 316 2.57 14.12 -8.29
CA SER A 316 2.53 15.49 -7.81
C SER A 316 1.35 15.65 -6.86
N LEU A 317 1.62 16.11 -5.64
CA LEU A 317 0.55 16.42 -4.70
C LEU A 317 -0.16 17.72 -5.10
N PRO A 318 -1.45 17.85 -4.75
CA PRO A 318 -2.21 19.10 -4.83
C PRO A 318 -1.42 20.28 -4.25
N ASN A 319 -1.10 21.29 -5.06
CA ASN A 319 -0.80 22.59 -4.50
C ASN A 319 -2.14 23.23 -4.11
N ALA A 320 -2.24 23.77 -2.88
CA ALA A 320 -3.44 24.43 -2.35
C ALA A 320 -3.98 25.60 -3.22
N SER A 321 -3.30 25.95 -4.31
CA SER A 321 -3.63 27.01 -5.26
C SER A 321 -4.21 26.51 -6.60
N LEU A 322 -4.28 25.21 -6.86
CA LEU A 322 -4.73 24.66 -8.14
C LEU A 322 -6.16 24.06 -8.03
N LEU A 323 -7.05 24.57 -8.88
CA LEU A 323 -8.48 24.20 -9.01
C LEU A 323 -8.73 22.70 -9.28
N TYR A 324 -7.72 21.99 -9.79
CA TYR A 324 -7.70 20.55 -10.02
C TYR A 324 -6.40 20.01 -9.45
N SER A 325 -6.53 19.06 -8.54
CA SER A 325 -5.50 18.66 -7.61
C SER A 325 -5.45 17.14 -7.62
N PRO A 326 -4.33 16.52 -8.07
CA PRO A 326 -4.21 15.07 -8.16
C PRO A 326 -4.44 14.41 -6.80
N CYS A 327 -5.61 13.82 -6.56
CA CYS A 327 -5.87 13.07 -5.35
C CYS A 327 -5.20 11.68 -5.44
N LEU A 328 -4.93 11.04 -4.30
CA LEU A 328 -4.47 9.64 -4.24
C LEU A 328 -5.40 8.67 -5.00
N LEU A 329 -6.64 9.10 -5.28
CA LEU A 329 -7.68 8.40 -6.03
C LEU A 329 -7.83 8.87 -7.48
N ASP A 330 -6.98 9.76 -7.99
CA ASP A 330 -6.96 10.17 -9.40
C ASP A 330 -6.28 9.10 -10.26
N LEU A 331 -6.89 7.93 -10.21
CA LEU A 331 -6.70 6.84 -11.14
C LEU A 331 -7.11 7.32 -12.53
N PRO A 332 -6.59 6.71 -13.61
CA PRO A 332 -7.19 6.87 -14.93
C PRO A 332 -8.70 6.63 -14.82
N GLU A 333 -9.53 7.57 -15.27
CA GLU A 333 -10.99 7.54 -15.18
C GLU A 333 -11.59 7.67 -13.76
N HIS A 334 -10.79 8.00 -12.73
CA HIS A 334 -11.21 8.15 -11.33
C HIS A 334 -11.90 6.92 -10.72
N VAL A 335 -11.62 5.72 -11.26
CA VAL A 335 -12.21 4.45 -10.79
C VAL A 335 -11.11 3.42 -10.56
N LEU A 336 -11.09 2.82 -9.36
CA LEU A 336 -10.34 1.58 -9.15
C LEU A 336 -11.20 0.41 -9.60
N HIS A 337 -10.90 -0.14 -10.76
CA HIS A 337 -11.55 -1.37 -11.21
C HIS A 337 -11.34 -2.49 -10.19
N SER A 338 -12.28 -3.45 -10.13
CA SER A 338 -12.14 -4.64 -9.29
C SER A 338 -10.79 -5.31 -9.54
N LEU A 339 -10.13 -5.78 -8.48
CA LEU A 339 -8.86 -6.51 -8.57
C LEU A 339 -8.94 -7.66 -9.59
N SER A 340 -10.09 -8.32 -9.70
CA SER A 340 -10.33 -9.42 -10.65
C SER A 340 -10.33 -9.02 -12.12
N SER A 341 -10.43 -7.72 -12.41
CA SER A 341 -10.45 -7.18 -13.78
C SER A 341 -9.12 -6.54 -14.20
N LEU A 342 -8.15 -6.45 -13.29
CA LEU A 342 -6.83 -5.92 -13.59
C LEU A 342 -5.99 -6.96 -14.34
N PRO A 343 -5.12 -6.54 -15.28
CA PRO A 343 -4.15 -7.44 -15.90
C PRO A 343 -3.25 -8.08 -14.84
N VAL A 344 -2.94 -9.37 -15.01
CA VAL A 344 -2.02 -10.11 -14.13
C VAL A 344 -0.76 -10.42 -14.90
N LEU A 345 0.38 -10.11 -14.31
CA LEU A 345 1.71 -10.48 -14.78
C LEU A 345 2.28 -11.59 -13.92
N ASP A 346 2.75 -12.63 -14.59
CA ASP A 346 3.49 -13.68 -13.91
C ASP A 346 4.91 -13.25 -13.54
N LEU A 347 5.64 -14.13 -12.84
CA LEU A 347 6.99 -13.85 -12.38
C LEU A 347 8.00 -13.57 -13.52
N MET A 348 7.68 -13.98 -14.75
CA MET A 348 8.48 -13.74 -15.94
C MET A 348 8.06 -12.47 -16.69
N GLY A 349 7.10 -11.70 -16.16
CA GLY A 349 6.61 -10.46 -16.74
C GLY A 349 5.67 -10.67 -17.93
N ARG A 350 5.04 -11.84 -18.05
CA ARG A 350 4.08 -12.16 -19.14
C ARG A 350 2.65 -12.02 -18.64
N LEU A 351 1.74 -11.64 -19.53
CA LEU A 351 0.30 -11.65 -19.21
C LEU A 351 -0.16 -13.05 -18.85
N SER A 352 -0.97 -13.13 -17.81
CA SER A 352 -1.55 -14.35 -17.26
C SER A 352 -2.85 -13.99 -16.52
N SER A 353 -3.37 -14.93 -15.75
CA SER A 353 -4.54 -14.77 -14.89
C SER A 353 -4.23 -15.22 -13.46
N THR A 354 -5.06 -14.80 -12.49
CA THR A 354 -4.93 -15.22 -11.09
C THR A 354 -5.04 -16.74 -10.94
N SER A 355 -5.92 -17.39 -11.71
CA SER A 355 -6.06 -18.85 -11.72
C SER A 355 -4.82 -19.55 -12.23
N GLU A 356 -4.21 -19.07 -13.31
CA GLU A 356 -3.02 -19.70 -13.91
C GLU A 356 -1.80 -19.62 -12.98
N VAL A 357 -1.59 -18.49 -12.30
CA VAL A 357 -0.45 -18.35 -11.38
C VAL A 357 -0.63 -19.20 -10.12
N VAL A 358 -1.87 -19.36 -9.64
CA VAL A 358 -2.21 -20.25 -8.52
C VAL A 358 -2.03 -21.72 -8.91
N GLU A 359 -2.57 -22.13 -10.07
CA GLU A 359 -2.45 -23.51 -10.57
C GLU A 359 -0.99 -23.90 -10.80
N ARG A 360 -0.19 -22.99 -11.37
CA ARG A 360 1.25 -23.19 -11.56
C ARG A 360 2.00 -23.38 -10.24
N GLY A 361 1.67 -22.57 -9.23
CA GLY A 361 2.21 -22.70 -7.88
C GLY A 361 1.85 -24.04 -7.24
N ALA A 362 0.58 -24.45 -7.35
CA ALA A 362 0.09 -25.73 -6.85
C ALA A 362 0.77 -26.93 -7.54
N HIS A 363 0.94 -26.88 -8.87
CA HIS A 363 1.66 -27.91 -9.63
C HIS A 363 3.12 -28.00 -9.15
N ARG A 364 3.80 -26.85 -8.99
CA ARG A 364 5.18 -26.84 -8.50
C ARG A 364 5.29 -27.37 -7.08
N ARG A 365 4.34 -27.04 -6.20
CA ARG A 365 4.27 -27.62 -4.86
C ARG A 365 4.18 -29.14 -4.92
N ALA A 366 3.28 -29.69 -5.76
CA ALA A 366 3.12 -31.13 -5.90
C ALA A 366 4.40 -31.80 -6.42
N GLU A 367 5.12 -31.19 -7.36
CA GLU A 367 6.44 -31.67 -7.80
C GLU A 367 7.49 -31.71 -6.68
N LEU A 368 7.50 -30.68 -5.81
CA LEU A 368 8.50 -30.55 -4.75
C LEU A 368 8.21 -31.43 -3.54
N THR A 369 6.94 -31.53 -3.14
CA THR A 369 6.51 -32.15 -1.88
C THR A 369 5.83 -33.50 -2.06
N GLY A 370 5.33 -33.80 -3.26
CA GLY A 370 4.49 -34.97 -3.53
C GLY A 370 3.03 -34.83 -3.11
N CYS A 371 2.62 -33.70 -2.53
CA CYS A 371 1.25 -33.50 -2.04
C CYS A 371 0.39 -32.71 -3.02
N SER A 372 -0.87 -33.12 -3.15
CA SER A 372 -1.88 -32.48 -4.00
C SER A 372 -3.09 -31.95 -3.20
N ASP A 373 -3.05 -32.03 -1.87
CA ASP A 373 -4.15 -31.58 -1.02
C ASP A 373 -4.35 -30.07 -1.11
N ALA A 374 -5.61 -29.65 -0.92
CA ALA A 374 -5.97 -28.25 -0.81
C ALA A 374 -5.26 -27.62 0.39
N VAL A 375 -4.63 -26.46 0.18
CA VAL A 375 -3.85 -25.77 1.20
C VAL A 375 -4.66 -24.60 1.75
N PRO A 376 -4.87 -24.51 3.08
CA PRO A 376 -5.42 -23.31 3.71
C PRO A 376 -4.63 -22.06 3.31
N THR A 377 -5.33 -20.92 3.20
CA THR A 377 -4.68 -19.63 2.94
C THR A 377 -3.83 -19.22 4.14
N TYR A 378 -2.65 -18.65 3.89
CA TYR A 378 -1.75 -18.10 4.93
C TYR A 378 -1.13 -19.13 5.88
N ASP A 379 -1.04 -20.40 5.47
CA ASP A 379 -0.42 -21.48 6.23
C ASP A 379 0.81 -22.04 5.50
N ALA A 380 1.99 -21.61 5.93
CA ALA A 380 3.24 -22.07 5.34
C ALA A 380 3.51 -23.56 5.61
N ARG A 381 3.07 -24.10 6.77
CA ARG A 381 3.30 -25.52 7.12
C ARG A 381 2.49 -26.43 6.22
N ALA A 382 1.20 -26.14 6.05
CA ALA A 382 0.35 -26.86 5.11
C ALA A 382 0.86 -26.72 3.66
N LEU A 383 1.38 -25.54 3.30
CA LEU A 383 2.02 -25.31 2.01
C LEU A 383 3.20 -26.26 1.79
N MET A 384 3.98 -26.55 2.84
CA MET A 384 5.14 -27.44 2.80
C MET A 384 4.83 -28.89 3.22
N CYS A 385 3.56 -29.26 3.37
CA CYS A 385 3.09 -30.59 3.82
C CYS A 385 3.65 -31.04 5.16
N LEU A 386 3.85 -30.10 6.08
CA LEU A 386 4.29 -30.42 7.42
C LEU A 386 3.06 -30.68 8.31
N PRO A 387 3.10 -31.68 9.21
CA PRO A 387 2.01 -31.94 10.14
C PRO A 387 1.80 -30.74 11.09
N GLU A 388 0.55 -30.54 11.51
CA GLU A 388 0.22 -29.64 12.61
C GLU A 388 0.90 -30.11 13.90
N PHE A 389 1.20 -29.18 14.82
CA PHE A 389 1.91 -29.50 16.07
C PHE A 389 1.06 -30.29 17.08
N ASP A 390 -0.18 -30.63 16.76
CA ASP A 390 -1.05 -31.43 17.61
C ASP A 390 -0.80 -32.92 17.37
N ASN A 391 0.21 -33.45 18.08
CA ASN A 391 0.32 -34.83 18.59
C ASN A 391 1.75 -35.15 19.05
N VAL A 392 2.37 -34.27 19.84
CA VAL A 392 3.46 -34.73 20.72
C VAL A 392 2.79 -35.27 21.97
N GLU A 393 2.40 -36.55 21.95
CA GLU A 393 2.23 -37.28 23.21
C GLU A 393 3.54 -37.12 23.98
N TYR A 394 3.48 -36.45 25.13
CA TYR A 394 4.56 -36.48 26.10
C TYR A 394 4.74 -37.95 26.50
N VAL A 395 5.64 -38.64 25.81
CA VAL A 395 6.19 -39.90 26.30
C VAL A 395 6.98 -39.53 27.54
N THR A 396 6.34 -39.62 28.69
CA THR A 396 7.03 -39.67 29.98
C THR A 396 7.91 -40.90 29.94
N ALA A 397 9.18 -40.72 29.57
CA ALA A 397 10.19 -41.73 29.76
C ALA A 397 10.34 -41.90 31.28
N ASP A 398 9.82 -43.00 31.80
CA ASP A 398 10.17 -43.48 33.13
C ASP A 398 11.68 -43.66 33.17
N ILE A 399 12.34 -42.81 33.95
CA ILE A 399 13.75 -42.92 34.25
C ILE A 399 13.89 -43.99 35.35
N PRO A 400 14.66 -45.07 35.12
CA PRO A 400 14.86 -46.14 36.10
C PRO A 400 15.68 -45.72 37.32
#